data_AF-A0A1J6KH73-F1
#
_entry.id   AF-A0A1J6KH73-F1
#
_cell.length_a   1.000
_cell.length_b   1.000
_cell.length_c   1.000
_cell.angle_alpha   90.00
_cell.angle_beta   90.00
_cell.angle_gamma   90.00
#
_symmetry.space_group_name_H-M   'P 1'
#
loop_
_entity.id
_entity.type
_entity.pdbx_description
1 polymer ?
#
loop_
_entity_poly.entity_id
_entity_poly.type
_entity_poly.pdbx_seq_one_letter_code
_entity_poly.pdbx_strand_id
1 'polypeptide(L)'
;MCAIPMQNPYVLSADPCGSSSGSAISVAANMVSVSIGTETSGSILCPASSNAVVGIKPTLGLTSRAGVIPVTPRQDSIGPIARTVADAVHVLDVIVGFDHNDAAATGAAASLVPPGGYTRFLKVDGLKGKRLGIVREPFFNFTNSPALAQAFEKHLQTLSKVLTAFTSSLYIAGLVASLVAGRLTAAIGRRNIMVVGGCTFFAGAAMNGAVQNISMLILGRILLGFGVGFTNQATPVYLSEMAPSKWRGAFSTGFQFFIGLGVVTANCINYATSKLSRGWRLSLGLAVVPAATMTIGALLISDTPTSLVERGKLEKAKQSLAKVGGSNNNIEIEAELADLIKSSEIARASKEEPFVTIFKRQHRPHLVMAIAIPFFQQMTGINIVAFYAPVLFGSVGFGNNSALLGAVILGLVNLGSILVSTGIVDRFGRRFLFILGGVQLC
;
A
#
# COMPACT_ATOMS: atom_id res chain seq x y z
N MET A 1 20.18 -15.21 -42.10
CA MET A 1 19.02 -15.57 -41.22
C MET A 1 18.50 -14.30 -40.59
N CYS A 2 17.26 -13.93 -40.90
CA CYS A 2 16.59 -12.78 -40.29
C CYS A 2 16.11 -13.21 -38.90
N ALA A 3 16.93 -13.02 -37.87
CA ALA A 3 16.51 -13.26 -36.49
C ALA A 3 15.68 -12.06 -36.04
N ILE A 4 14.36 -12.21 -35.98
CA ILE A 4 13.53 -11.29 -35.21
C ILE A 4 14.05 -11.36 -33.76
N PRO A 5 14.45 -10.24 -33.14
CA PRO A 5 14.94 -10.27 -31.77
C PRO A 5 13.82 -10.76 -30.86
N MET A 6 14.05 -11.89 -30.20
CA MET A 6 13.13 -12.43 -29.20
C MET A 6 13.14 -11.49 -28.01
N GLN A 7 11.97 -10.91 -27.68
CA GLN A 7 11.83 -9.94 -26.60
C GLN A 7 11.14 -10.57 -25.40
N ASN A 8 11.59 -10.20 -24.21
CA ASN A 8 10.93 -10.60 -22.97
C ASN A 8 9.54 -9.92 -22.88
N PRO A 9 8.46 -10.68 -22.60
CA PRO A 9 7.10 -10.18 -22.68
C PRO A 9 6.73 -9.21 -21.56
N TYR A 10 7.50 -9.17 -20.47
CA TYR A 10 7.27 -8.26 -19.34
C TYR A 10 8.18 -7.04 -19.39
N VAL A 11 9.40 -7.18 -19.91
CA VAL A 11 10.39 -6.10 -20.02
C VAL A 11 11.08 -6.18 -21.38
N LEU A 12 10.60 -5.41 -22.36
CA LEU A 12 11.06 -5.52 -23.77
C LEU A 12 12.57 -5.29 -23.96
N SER A 13 13.23 -4.58 -23.04
CA SER A 13 14.68 -4.34 -23.05
C SER A 13 15.50 -5.44 -22.39
N ALA A 14 14.86 -6.41 -21.72
CA ALA A 14 15.54 -7.50 -21.03
C ALA A 14 15.79 -8.69 -21.96
N ASP A 15 16.96 -9.31 -21.81
CA ASP A 15 17.30 -10.55 -22.51
C ASP A 15 16.42 -11.71 -21.99
N PRO A 16 15.64 -12.39 -22.86
CA PRO A 16 14.86 -13.55 -22.46
C PRO A 16 15.72 -14.78 -22.12
N CYS A 17 17.03 -14.75 -22.37
CA CYS A 17 18.05 -15.75 -22.06
C CYS A 17 17.86 -17.15 -22.68
N GLY A 18 18.97 -17.74 -23.15
CA GLY A 18 19.04 -19.16 -23.53
C GLY A 18 18.33 -19.53 -24.82
N SER A 19 18.60 -20.75 -25.30
CA SER A 19 18.09 -21.22 -26.60
C SER A 19 16.60 -21.54 -26.60
N SER A 20 16.00 -21.94 -25.46
CA SER A 20 14.55 -22.16 -25.35
C SER A 20 13.77 -20.89 -24.97
N SER A 21 14.33 -19.71 -25.25
CA SER A 21 13.68 -18.41 -25.00
C SER A 21 12.31 -18.32 -25.68
N GLY A 22 12.13 -18.84 -26.90
CA GLY A 22 10.82 -18.88 -27.54
C GLY A 22 9.78 -19.74 -26.83
N SER A 23 10.18 -20.90 -26.32
CA SER A 23 9.32 -21.76 -25.50
C SER A 23 8.88 -21.05 -24.21
N ALA A 24 9.78 -20.31 -23.54
CA ALA A 24 9.42 -19.54 -22.36
C ALA A 24 8.57 -18.31 -22.67
N ILE A 25 8.91 -17.55 -23.71
CA ILE A 25 8.16 -16.36 -24.14
C ILE A 25 6.72 -16.74 -24.53
N SER A 26 6.53 -17.81 -25.31
CA SER A 26 5.19 -18.26 -25.71
C SER A 26 4.29 -18.62 -24.52
N VAL A 27 4.87 -19.22 -23.47
CA VAL A 27 4.15 -19.51 -22.22
C VAL A 27 3.87 -18.24 -21.41
N ALA A 28 4.86 -17.36 -21.28
CA ALA A 28 4.74 -16.10 -20.54
C ALA A 28 3.74 -15.13 -21.20
N ALA A 29 3.73 -15.06 -22.53
CA ALA A 29 2.82 -14.24 -23.34
C ALA A 29 1.42 -14.85 -23.52
N ASN A 30 1.11 -15.97 -22.84
CA ASN A 30 -0.15 -16.70 -22.96
C ASN A 30 -0.50 -17.20 -24.38
N MET A 31 0.50 -17.40 -25.24
CA MET A 31 0.28 -17.99 -26.57
C MET A 31 0.00 -19.50 -26.46
N VAL A 32 0.61 -20.15 -25.46
CA VAL A 32 0.38 -21.56 -25.12
C VAL A 32 0.21 -21.74 -23.61
N SER A 33 -0.41 -22.86 -23.21
CA SER A 33 -0.52 -23.26 -21.79
C SER A 33 0.79 -23.81 -21.25
N VAL A 34 1.46 -24.65 -22.04
CA VAL A 34 2.73 -25.31 -21.72
C VAL A 34 3.60 -25.39 -22.98
N SER A 35 4.91 -25.47 -22.78
CA SER A 35 5.87 -25.70 -23.86
C SER A 35 6.99 -26.64 -23.39
N ILE A 36 7.78 -27.12 -24.35
CA ILE A 36 8.93 -27.98 -24.11
C ILE A 36 10.20 -27.21 -24.45
N GLY A 37 11.23 -27.36 -23.63
CA GLY A 37 12.57 -26.85 -23.87
C GLY A 37 13.60 -27.97 -23.84
N THR A 38 14.78 -27.68 -24.39
CA THR A 38 15.97 -28.52 -24.25
C THR A 38 16.95 -27.82 -23.32
N GLU A 39 17.60 -28.58 -22.45
CA GLU A 39 18.63 -28.07 -21.56
C GLU A 39 19.91 -28.90 -21.61
N THR A 40 20.97 -28.23 -22.06
CA THR A 40 22.36 -28.67 -21.95
C THR A 40 23.06 -28.02 -20.75
N SER A 41 23.01 -26.69 -20.67
CA SER A 41 23.71 -25.87 -19.67
C SER A 41 22.92 -24.60 -19.30
N GLY A 42 21.61 -24.75 -19.07
CA GLY A 42 20.72 -23.66 -18.63
C GLY A 42 19.66 -23.22 -19.65
N SER A 43 19.48 -23.94 -20.76
CA SER A 43 18.55 -23.58 -21.83
C SER A 43 17.05 -23.79 -21.52
N ILE A 44 16.69 -24.31 -20.35
CA ILE A 44 15.35 -24.32 -19.74
C ILE A 44 15.35 -23.38 -18.52
N LEU A 45 16.33 -23.52 -17.62
CA LEU A 45 16.38 -22.78 -16.35
C LEU A 45 16.56 -21.28 -16.55
N CYS A 46 17.47 -20.87 -17.44
CA CYS A 46 17.71 -19.46 -17.72
C CYS A 46 16.49 -18.76 -18.36
N PRO A 47 15.91 -19.27 -19.47
CA PRO A 47 14.72 -18.67 -20.04
C PRO A 47 13.52 -18.69 -19.09
N ALA A 48 13.36 -19.75 -18.30
CA ALA A 48 12.29 -19.78 -17.30
C ALA A 48 12.46 -18.69 -16.24
N SER A 49 13.67 -18.53 -15.71
CA SER A 49 14.00 -17.49 -14.74
C SER A 49 13.82 -16.08 -15.32
N SER A 50 14.32 -15.83 -16.54
CA SER A 50 14.26 -14.49 -17.15
C SER A 50 12.85 -14.07 -17.56
N ASN A 51 11.99 -15.02 -17.95
CA ASN A 51 10.63 -14.73 -18.43
C ASN A 51 9.55 -14.98 -17.37
N ALA A 52 9.93 -15.17 -16.09
CA ALA A 52 9.00 -15.38 -14.97
C ALA A 52 8.04 -16.58 -15.15
N VAL A 53 8.56 -17.70 -15.68
CA VAL A 53 7.82 -18.97 -15.82
C VAL A 53 8.55 -20.09 -15.08
N VAL A 54 7.90 -21.23 -14.90
CA VAL A 54 8.45 -22.41 -14.25
C VAL A 54 9.07 -23.31 -15.32
N GLY A 55 10.37 -23.59 -15.20
CA GLY A 55 11.07 -24.57 -16.01
C GLY A 55 11.60 -25.69 -15.14
N ILE A 56 11.37 -26.94 -15.55
CA ILE A 56 11.95 -28.11 -14.87
C ILE A 56 13.04 -28.68 -15.77
N LYS A 57 14.28 -28.73 -15.27
CA LYS A 57 15.36 -29.51 -15.86
C LYS A 57 15.33 -30.92 -15.28
N PRO A 58 14.94 -31.95 -16.03
CA PRO A 58 14.89 -33.30 -15.47
C PRO A 58 16.28 -33.87 -15.21
N THR A 59 16.31 -34.95 -14.45
CA THR A 59 17.49 -35.82 -14.35
C THR A 59 17.85 -36.34 -15.74
N LEU A 60 19.14 -36.45 -16.03
CA LEU A 60 19.61 -36.96 -17.32
C LEU A 60 19.03 -38.36 -17.58
N GLY A 61 18.45 -38.56 -18.77
CA GLY A 61 17.82 -39.81 -19.17
C GLY A 61 16.40 -40.02 -18.61
N LEU A 62 15.88 -39.16 -17.73
CA LEU A 62 14.53 -39.32 -17.19
C LEU A 62 13.43 -39.12 -18.25
N THR A 63 13.73 -38.32 -19.27
CA THR A 63 12.89 -38.02 -20.43
C THR A 63 13.62 -38.43 -21.70
N SER A 64 12.89 -38.95 -22.69
CA SER A 64 13.45 -39.31 -23.99
C SER A 64 14.03 -38.11 -24.73
N ARG A 65 15.15 -38.33 -25.44
CA ARG A 65 15.74 -37.37 -26.38
C ARG A 65 15.55 -37.82 -27.84
N ALA A 66 14.72 -38.84 -28.08
CA ALA A 66 14.42 -39.29 -29.42
C ALA A 66 13.87 -38.13 -30.27
N GLY A 67 14.44 -37.92 -31.46
CA GLY A 67 14.07 -36.82 -32.35
C GLY A 67 14.65 -35.45 -31.99
N VAL A 68 15.39 -35.34 -30.88
CA VAL A 68 16.15 -34.13 -30.52
C VAL A 68 17.55 -34.24 -31.11
N ILE A 69 18.09 -33.13 -31.62
CA ILE A 69 19.51 -33.03 -32.00
C ILE A 69 20.26 -32.53 -30.77
N PRO A 70 20.93 -33.40 -29.99
CA PRO A 70 21.62 -32.98 -28.78
C PRO A 70 22.89 -32.21 -29.12
N VAL A 71 23.24 -31.23 -28.29
CA VAL A 71 24.57 -30.61 -28.29
C VAL A 71 25.59 -31.59 -27.72
N THR A 72 25.22 -32.32 -26.66
CA THR A 72 25.98 -33.41 -26.06
C THR A 72 25.04 -34.49 -25.48
N PRO A 73 25.17 -35.75 -25.93
CA PRO A 73 24.41 -36.88 -25.40
C PRO A 73 24.65 -37.17 -23.90
N ARG A 74 25.57 -36.47 -23.24
CA ARG A 74 25.84 -36.65 -21.81
C ARG A 74 25.22 -35.58 -20.91
N GLN A 75 24.65 -34.51 -21.46
CA GLN A 75 24.09 -33.42 -20.65
C GLN A 75 22.68 -33.00 -21.11
N ASP A 76 22.33 -33.20 -22.38
CA ASP A 76 21.03 -32.78 -22.88
C ASP A 76 19.87 -33.53 -22.21
N SER A 77 18.89 -32.73 -21.77
CA SER A 77 17.63 -33.16 -21.19
C SER A 77 16.47 -32.37 -21.77
N ILE A 78 15.29 -32.97 -21.84
CA ILE A 78 14.08 -32.33 -22.37
C ILE A 78 13.17 -32.08 -21.18
N GLY A 79 12.63 -30.87 -21.04
CA GLY A 79 11.82 -30.55 -19.87
C GLY A 79 10.69 -29.57 -20.17
N PRO A 80 9.67 -29.55 -19.29
CA PRO A 80 8.53 -28.68 -19.44
C PRO A 80 8.84 -27.25 -18.99
N ILE A 81 8.20 -26.31 -19.67
CA ILE A 81 8.11 -24.90 -19.28
C ILE A 81 6.61 -24.55 -19.20
N ALA A 82 6.18 -24.00 -18.06
CA ALA A 82 4.78 -23.64 -17.82
C ALA A 82 4.66 -22.43 -16.88
N ARG A 83 3.48 -21.83 -16.78
CA ARG A 83 3.25 -20.70 -15.83
C ARG A 83 3.16 -21.15 -14.37
N THR A 84 2.79 -22.41 -14.12
CA THR A 84 2.63 -22.93 -12.77
C THR A 84 3.44 -24.20 -12.56
N VAL A 85 3.82 -24.45 -11.30
CA VAL A 85 4.51 -25.69 -10.90
C VAL A 85 3.62 -26.91 -11.15
N ALA A 86 2.31 -26.78 -10.95
CA ALA A 86 1.36 -27.86 -11.19
C ALA A 86 1.36 -28.26 -12.67
N ASP A 87 1.24 -27.31 -13.59
CA ASP A 87 1.23 -27.57 -15.04
C ASP A 87 2.57 -28.18 -15.49
N ALA A 88 3.70 -27.64 -15.03
CA ALA A 88 5.02 -28.18 -15.36
C ALA A 88 5.16 -29.63 -14.88
N VAL A 89 4.67 -29.96 -13.68
CA VAL A 89 4.71 -31.33 -13.14
C VAL A 89 3.75 -32.26 -13.87
N HIS A 90 2.57 -31.79 -14.28
CA HIS A 90 1.65 -32.58 -15.10
C HIS A 90 2.27 -32.94 -16.46
N VAL A 91 2.96 -31.99 -17.11
CA VAL A 91 3.68 -32.28 -18.36
C VAL A 91 4.84 -33.22 -18.10
N LEU A 92 5.60 -33.03 -17.00
CA LEU A 92 6.68 -33.93 -16.64
C LEU A 92 6.19 -35.37 -16.50
N ASP A 93 5.08 -35.60 -15.78
CA ASP A 93 4.49 -36.94 -15.59
C ASP A 93 4.15 -37.65 -16.90
N VAL A 94 3.82 -36.88 -17.95
CA VAL A 94 3.51 -37.43 -19.28
C VAL A 94 4.76 -37.82 -20.06
N ILE A 95 5.86 -37.07 -19.91
CA ILE A 95 7.06 -37.23 -20.77
C ILE A 95 8.18 -38.06 -20.12
N VAL A 96 8.05 -38.41 -18.84
CA VAL A 96 9.03 -39.25 -18.13
C VAL A 96 8.77 -40.73 -18.37
N GLY A 97 9.85 -41.51 -18.47
CA GLY A 97 9.76 -42.97 -18.58
C GLY A 97 10.67 -43.55 -19.65
N PHE A 98 10.56 -44.87 -19.80
CA PHE A 98 11.33 -45.62 -20.79
C PHE A 98 10.83 -45.34 -22.21
N ASP A 99 11.76 -45.06 -23.12
CA ASP A 99 11.49 -44.95 -24.55
C ASP A 99 12.42 -45.87 -25.33
N HIS A 100 11.85 -46.72 -26.18
CA HIS A 100 12.59 -47.63 -27.04
C HIS A 100 13.54 -46.89 -28.00
N ASN A 101 13.18 -45.69 -28.44
CA ASN A 101 13.99 -44.88 -29.36
C ASN A 101 15.17 -44.16 -28.69
N ASP A 102 15.21 -44.11 -27.35
CA ASP A 102 16.33 -43.59 -26.55
C ASP A 102 16.58 -44.50 -25.34
N ALA A 103 16.56 -45.81 -25.58
CA ALA A 103 16.64 -46.83 -24.52
C ALA A 103 17.96 -46.73 -23.73
N ALA A 104 19.04 -46.29 -24.39
CA ALA A 104 20.34 -46.10 -23.76
C ALA A 104 20.33 -45.02 -22.66
N ALA A 105 19.51 -43.97 -22.81
CA ALA A 105 19.38 -42.93 -21.80
C ALA A 105 18.29 -43.23 -20.78
N THR A 106 17.15 -43.73 -21.26
CA THR A 106 15.94 -43.87 -20.45
C THR A 106 15.89 -45.18 -19.66
N GLY A 107 16.64 -46.21 -20.06
CA GLY A 107 16.65 -47.53 -19.42
C GLY A 107 16.89 -47.49 -17.91
N ALA A 108 17.98 -46.84 -17.47
CA ALA A 108 18.30 -46.76 -16.06
C ALA A 108 17.40 -45.76 -15.30
N ALA A 109 17.11 -44.61 -15.91
CA ALA A 109 16.38 -43.52 -15.27
C ALA A 109 14.88 -43.78 -15.13
N ALA A 110 14.28 -44.66 -15.95
CA ALA A 110 12.88 -45.06 -15.83
C ALA A 110 12.56 -45.67 -14.44
N SER A 111 13.53 -46.34 -13.81
CA SER A 111 13.38 -46.87 -12.45
C SER A 111 13.27 -45.79 -11.37
N LEU A 112 13.65 -44.55 -11.67
CA LEU A 112 13.56 -43.40 -10.77
C LEU A 112 12.18 -42.72 -10.82
N VAL A 113 11.31 -43.12 -11.74
CA VAL A 113 9.95 -42.57 -11.84
C VAL A 113 9.12 -43.15 -10.68
N PRO A 114 8.58 -42.31 -9.78
CA PRO A 114 7.83 -42.78 -8.63
C PRO A 114 6.52 -43.46 -9.05
N PRO A 115 6.09 -44.54 -8.37
CA PRO A 115 4.77 -45.12 -8.59
C PRO A 115 3.68 -44.06 -8.35
N GLY A 116 2.85 -43.82 -9.36
CA GLY A 116 1.82 -42.79 -9.36
C GLY A 116 2.28 -41.38 -9.76
N GLY A 117 3.48 -41.22 -10.33
CA GLY A 117 3.95 -39.95 -10.89
C GLY A 117 4.44 -38.93 -9.86
N TYR A 118 4.93 -37.80 -10.34
CA TYR A 118 5.41 -36.65 -9.57
C TYR A 118 4.29 -35.74 -9.07
N THR A 119 3.12 -35.77 -9.71
CA THR A 119 1.92 -35.00 -9.29
C THR A 119 1.54 -35.22 -7.82
N ARG A 120 1.76 -36.42 -7.28
CA ARG A 120 1.55 -36.75 -5.85
C ARG A 120 2.35 -35.88 -4.86
N PHE A 121 3.41 -35.23 -5.32
CA PHE A 121 4.24 -34.35 -4.49
C PHE A 121 3.78 -32.89 -4.52
N LEU A 122 2.80 -32.54 -5.37
CA LEU A 122 2.19 -31.21 -5.37
C LEU A 122 1.41 -31.01 -4.07
N LYS A 123 1.89 -30.09 -3.23
CA LYS A 123 1.27 -29.73 -1.95
C LYS A 123 1.02 -28.24 -1.91
N VAL A 124 -0.25 -27.84 -1.88
CA VAL A 124 -0.66 -26.42 -1.82
C VAL A 124 -0.01 -25.70 -0.64
N ASP A 125 0.02 -26.35 0.53
CA ASP A 125 0.64 -25.82 1.75
C ASP A 125 2.09 -26.29 1.97
N GLY A 126 2.78 -26.78 0.94
CA GLY A 126 4.08 -27.45 1.08
C GLY A 126 5.18 -26.61 1.73
N LEU A 127 5.09 -25.28 1.62
CA LEU A 127 6.02 -24.31 2.22
C LEU A 127 5.69 -23.94 3.67
N LYS A 128 4.52 -24.31 4.20
CA LYS A 128 4.08 -23.95 5.55
C LYS A 128 5.00 -24.59 6.59
N GLY A 129 5.62 -23.75 7.43
CA GLY A 129 6.55 -24.19 8.47
C GLY A 129 7.93 -24.61 7.96
N LYS A 130 8.21 -24.49 6.66
CA LYS A 130 9.53 -24.78 6.09
C LYS A 130 10.46 -23.58 6.29
N ARG A 131 11.72 -23.87 6.61
CA ARG A 131 12.80 -22.87 6.65
C ARG A 131 13.40 -22.78 5.25
N LEU A 132 13.33 -21.61 4.63
CA LEU A 132 13.95 -21.36 3.33
C LEU A 132 15.38 -20.87 3.55
N GLY A 133 16.35 -21.62 3.03
CA GLY A 133 17.74 -21.19 2.96
C GLY A 133 17.92 -20.18 1.83
N ILE A 134 18.58 -19.08 2.10
CA ILE A 134 18.86 -18.04 1.11
C ILE A 134 20.33 -18.14 0.73
N VAL A 135 20.61 -18.50 -0.52
CA VAL A 135 21.97 -18.51 -1.06
C VAL A 135 22.34 -17.07 -1.37
N ARG A 136 23.18 -16.48 -0.51
CA ARG A 136 23.62 -15.07 -0.64
C ARG A 136 24.77 -14.91 -1.61
N GLU A 137 25.58 -15.96 -1.76
CA GLU A 137 26.72 -15.99 -2.70
C GLU A 137 26.53 -17.16 -3.67
N PRO A 138 26.02 -16.90 -4.89
CA PRO A 138 25.85 -17.95 -5.88
C PRO A 138 27.21 -18.43 -6.41
N PHE A 139 27.31 -19.71 -6.75
CA PHE A 139 28.54 -20.33 -7.29
C PHE A 139 28.96 -19.77 -8.66
N PHE A 140 28.05 -19.10 -9.38
CA PHE A 140 28.31 -18.50 -10.68
C PHE A 140 27.80 -17.06 -10.75
N ASN A 141 28.68 -16.13 -11.14
CA ASN A 141 28.38 -14.69 -11.24
C ASN A 141 27.86 -14.31 -12.63
N PHE A 142 26.76 -14.92 -13.07
CA PHE A 142 26.14 -14.56 -14.35
C PHE A 142 25.37 -13.23 -14.30
N THR A 143 25.06 -12.72 -13.10
CA THR A 143 24.26 -11.50 -12.90
C THR A 143 24.78 -10.66 -11.73
N ASN A 144 25.99 -10.11 -11.87
CA ASN A 144 26.56 -9.14 -10.90
C ASN A 144 25.96 -7.74 -11.08
N SER A 145 24.66 -7.60 -10.91
CA SER A 145 23.99 -6.30 -10.88
C SER A 145 23.58 -5.94 -9.44
N PRO A 146 24.10 -4.86 -8.85
CA PRO A 146 23.72 -4.44 -7.50
C PRO A 146 22.21 -4.18 -7.37
N ALA A 147 21.55 -3.77 -8.46
CA ALA A 147 20.10 -3.62 -8.52
C ALA A 147 19.33 -4.93 -8.31
N LEU A 148 19.83 -6.06 -8.83
CA LEU A 148 19.20 -7.37 -8.70
C LEU A 148 19.28 -7.88 -7.26
N ALA A 149 20.45 -7.76 -6.63
CA ALA A 149 20.65 -8.13 -5.22
C ALA A 149 19.74 -7.31 -4.29
N GLN A 150 19.62 -6.01 -4.56
CA GLN A 150 18.72 -5.14 -3.82
C GLN A 150 17.24 -5.51 -4.03
N ALA A 151 16.83 -5.81 -5.26
CA ALA A 151 15.48 -6.25 -5.55
C ALA A 151 15.13 -7.58 -4.87
N PHE A 152 16.07 -8.52 -4.82
CA PHE A 152 15.90 -9.82 -4.18
C PHE A 152 15.73 -9.71 -2.66
N GLU A 153 16.63 -8.98 -1.96
CA GLU A 153 16.54 -8.78 -0.51
C GLU A 153 15.22 -8.08 -0.14
N LYS A 154 14.76 -7.18 -0.99
CA LYS A 154 13.51 -6.45 -0.80
C LYS A 154 12.28 -7.33 -0.97
N HIS A 155 12.26 -8.24 -1.94
CA HIS A 155 11.17 -9.22 -2.06
C HIS A 155 11.10 -10.15 -0.84
N LEU A 156 12.26 -10.56 -0.31
CA LEU A 156 12.33 -11.33 0.94
C LEU A 156 11.76 -10.56 2.13
N GLN A 157 12.01 -9.25 2.21
CA GLN A 157 11.42 -8.40 3.24
C GLN A 157 9.90 -8.25 3.10
N THR A 158 9.39 -8.11 1.87
CA THR A 158 7.94 -8.07 1.59
C THR A 158 7.25 -9.38 1.96
N LEU A 159 7.92 -10.52 1.78
CA LEU A 159 7.43 -11.84 2.20
C LEU A 159 7.36 -12.01 3.74
N SER A 160 7.96 -11.11 4.52
CA SER A 160 7.92 -11.18 5.97
C SER A 160 6.55 -10.74 6.52
N LYS A 161 5.78 -11.71 7.04
CA LYS A 161 4.48 -11.48 7.70
C LYS A 161 4.51 -10.37 8.76
N VAL A 162 5.67 -10.17 9.38
CA VAL A 162 5.91 -9.16 10.43
C VAL A 162 5.82 -7.74 9.87
N LEU A 163 6.36 -7.47 8.69
CA LEU A 163 6.31 -6.14 8.08
C LEU A 163 4.88 -5.79 7.63
N THR A 164 4.16 -6.75 7.06
CA THR A 164 2.73 -6.59 6.71
C THR A 164 1.87 -6.36 7.95
N ALA A 165 2.10 -7.11 9.04
CA ALA A 165 1.39 -6.90 10.31
C ALA A 165 1.68 -5.51 10.89
N PHE A 166 2.95 -5.06 10.84
CA PHE A 166 3.35 -3.73 11.28
C PHE A 166 2.65 -2.61 10.48
N THR A 167 2.63 -2.68 9.15
CA THR A 167 2.00 -1.65 8.31
C THR A 167 0.47 -1.65 8.42
N SER A 168 -0.16 -2.82 8.41
CA SER A 168 -1.63 -2.95 8.46
C SER A 168 -2.23 -2.59 9.82
N SER A 169 -1.51 -2.83 10.93
CA SER A 169 -2.01 -2.57 12.29
C SER A 169 -2.48 -1.13 12.52
N LEU A 170 -1.79 -0.14 11.92
CA LEU A 170 -2.16 1.27 12.01
C LEU A 170 -3.52 1.55 11.36
N TYR A 171 -3.78 1.00 10.17
CA TYR A 171 -5.02 1.23 9.45
C TYR A 171 -6.21 0.56 10.12
N ILE A 172 -6.02 -0.66 10.63
CA ILE A 172 -7.06 -1.38 11.38
C ILE A 172 -7.41 -0.60 12.65
N ALA A 173 -6.41 -0.14 13.41
CA ALA A 173 -6.63 0.68 14.59
C ALA A 173 -7.33 2.01 14.24
N GLY A 174 -6.90 2.67 13.15
CA GLY A 174 -7.55 3.89 12.66
C GLY A 174 -9.01 3.70 12.27
N LEU A 175 -9.34 2.59 11.60
CA LEU A 175 -10.72 2.25 11.25
C LEU A 175 -11.61 2.11 12.49
N VAL A 176 -11.15 1.31 13.47
CA VAL A 176 -11.88 1.12 14.74
C VAL A 176 -12.03 2.45 15.47
N ALA A 177 -10.96 3.24 15.53
CA ALA A 177 -10.95 4.54 16.17
C ALA A 177 -11.93 5.51 15.52
N SER A 178 -11.98 5.61 14.19
CA SER A 178 -12.89 6.52 13.49
C SER A 178 -14.38 6.15 13.67
N LEU A 179 -14.71 4.86 13.78
CA LEU A 179 -16.07 4.40 14.08
C LEU A 179 -16.50 4.81 15.51
N VAL A 180 -15.60 4.65 16.47
CA VAL A 180 -15.83 5.04 17.87
C VAL A 180 -15.83 6.56 18.02
N ALA A 181 -14.99 7.27 17.26
CA ALA A 181 -14.85 8.72 17.26
C ALA A 181 -16.20 9.42 17.04
N GLY A 182 -17.03 8.94 16.10
CA GLY A 182 -18.34 9.55 15.84
C GLY A 182 -19.23 9.65 17.08
N ARG A 183 -19.32 8.57 17.87
CA ARG A 183 -20.11 8.56 19.11
C ARG A 183 -19.49 9.41 20.20
N LEU A 184 -18.17 9.31 20.37
CA LEU A 184 -17.48 10.08 21.40
C LEU A 184 -17.53 11.59 21.08
N THR A 185 -17.36 12.00 19.82
CA THR A 185 -17.41 13.40 19.40
C THR A 185 -18.76 14.04 19.75
N ALA A 186 -19.87 13.31 19.60
CA ALA A 186 -21.19 13.76 20.03
C ALA A 186 -21.31 13.89 21.56
N ALA A 187 -20.68 13.00 22.33
CA ALA A 187 -20.79 12.98 23.79
C ALA A 187 -19.84 13.99 24.50
N ILE A 188 -18.55 13.99 24.14
CA ILE A 188 -17.51 14.75 24.86
C ILE A 188 -17.12 16.06 24.17
N GLY A 189 -17.49 16.24 22.90
CA GLY A 189 -17.19 17.41 22.07
C GLY A 189 -15.98 17.24 21.14
N ARG A 190 -15.94 18.04 20.06
CA ARG A 190 -14.97 17.93 18.96
C ARG A 190 -13.56 18.23 19.45
N ARG A 191 -13.38 19.31 20.23
CA ARG A 191 -12.09 19.68 20.83
C ARG A 191 -11.49 18.56 21.67
N ASN A 192 -12.29 17.93 22.52
CA ASN A 192 -11.80 16.92 23.46
C ASN A 192 -11.35 15.65 22.74
N ILE A 193 -12.01 15.28 21.64
CA ILE A 193 -11.55 14.16 20.80
C ILE A 193 -10.23 14.47 20.10
N MET A 194 -10.03 15.71 19.64
CA MET A 194 -8.73 16.13 19.09
C MET A 194 -7.61 16.01 20.12
N VAL A 195 -7.87 16.39 21.39
CA VAL A 195 -6.89 16.23 22.49
C VAL A 195 -6.59 14.76 22.76
N VAL A 196 -7.61 13.90 22.85
CA VAL A 196 -7.42 12.44 23.05
C VAL A 196 -6.65 11.82 21.89
N GLY A 197 -6.97 12.21 20.66
CA GLY A 197 -6.24 11.80 19.46
C GLY A 197 -4.78 12.25 19.48
N GLY A 198 -4.50 13.46 19.95
CA GLY A 198 -3.15 13.98 20.12
C GLY A 198 -2.34 13.24 21.17
N CYS A 199 -2.91 13.02 22.36
CA CYS A 199 -2.26 12.27 23.44
C CYS A 199 -1.94 10.82 23.03
N THR A 200 -2.89 10.14 22.36
CA THR A 200 -2.70 8.77 21.88
C THR A 200 -1.64 8.69 20.78
N PHE A 201 -1.62 9.65 19.85
CA PHE A 201 -0.56 9.74 18.84
C PHE A 201 0.81 10.04 19.46
N PHE A 202 0.88 10.96 20.43
CA PHE A 202 2.11 11.29 21.15
C PHE A 202 2.67 10.05 21.86
N ALA A 203 1.83 9.31 22.58
CA ALA A 203 2.22 8.08 23.26
C ALA A 203 2.73 7.00 22.27
N GLY A 204 2.05 6.84 21.13
CA GLY A 204 2.46 5.91 20.07
C GLY A 204 3.80 6.29 19.43
N ALA A 205 4.03 7.58 19.17
CA ALA A 205 5.28 8.10 18.62
C ALA A 205 6.45 7.93 19.61
N ALA A 206 6.25 8.25 20.89
CA ALA A 206 7.25 8.08 21.93
C ALA A 206 7.63 6.59 22.09
N MET A 207 6.64 5.70 22.07
CA MET A 207 6.85 4.25 22.14
C MET A 207 7.65 3.72 20.94
N ASN A 208 7.35 4.20 19.72
CA ASN A 208 8.12 3.82 18.53
C ASN A 208 9.55 4.35 18.54
N GLY A 209 9.79 5.55 19.10
CA GLY A 209 11.14 6.08 19.29
C GLY A 209 11.96 5.29 20.31
N ALA A 210 11.33 4.85 21.41
CA ALA A 210 11.96 4.12 22.50
C ALA A 210 11.98 2.58 22.31
N VAL A 211 11.66 2.10 21.10
CA VAL A 211 11.41 0.68 20.85
C VAL A 211 12.59 -0.23 21.19
N GLN A 212 12.30 -1.34 21.89
CA GLN A 212 13.27 -2.40 22.19
C GLN A 212 12.87 -3.75 21.57
N ASN A 213 11.57 -3.99 21.38
CA ASN A 213 11.01 -5.24 20.86
C ASN A 213 9.99 -4.97 19.73
N ILE A 214 9.80 -5.94 18.83
CA ILE A 214 8.83 -5.83 17.73
C ILE A 214 7.40 -5.61 18.24
N SER A 215 7.01 -6.25 19.35
CA SER A 215 5.67 -6.08 19.93
C SER A 215 5.40 -4.63 20.37
N MET A 216 6.42 -3.94 20.89
CA MET A 216 6.34 -2.53 21.27
C MET A 216 6.19 -1.63 20.02
N LEU A 217 6.80 -2.03 18.91
CA LEU A 217 6.66 -1.35 17.62
C LEU A 217 5.24 -1.46 17.05
N ILE A 218 4.62 -2.66 17.15
CA ILE A 218 3.24 -2.89 16.72
C ILE A 218 2.27 -2.15 17.64
N LEU A 219 2.48 -2.20 18.96
CA LEU A 219 1.65 -1.47 19.92
C LEU A 219 1.72 0.04 19.68
N GLY A 220 2.92 0.59 19.43
CA GLY A 220 3.10 1.98 19.05
C GLY A 220 2.34 2.35 17.77
N ARG A 221 2.32 1.47 16.76
CA ARG A 221 1.52 1.67 15.54
C ARG A 221 0.01 1.66 15.78
N ILE A 222 -0.47 0.78 16.65
CA ILE A 222 -1.88 0.74 17.04
C ILE A 222 -2.27 2.07 17.69
N LEU A 223 -1.45 2.57 18.64
CA LEU A 223 -1.68 3.87 19.29
C LEU A 223 -1.66 5.04 18.29
N LEU A 224 -0.71 5.05 17.36
CA LEU A 224 -0.70 6.03 16.26
C LEU A 224 -1.97 5.94 15.42
N GLY A 225 -2.45 4.73 15.12
CA GLY A 225 -3.68 4.50 14.38
C GLY A 225 -4.91 5.07 15.10
N PHE A 226 -5.03 4.85 16.40
CA PHE A 226 -6.08 5.48 17.22
C PHE A 226 -6.00 7.01 17.16
N GLY A 227 -4.80 7.56 17.29
CA GLY A 227 -4.57 9.00 17.19
C GLY A 227 -5.05 9.58 15.86
N VAL A 228 -4.62 8.97 14.74
CA VAL A 228 -5.03 9.36 13.38
C VAL A 228 -6.54 9.22 13.19
N GLY A 229 -7.15 8.13 13.67
CA GLY A 229 -8.58 7.89 13.49
C GLY A 229 -9.46 8.90 14.23
N PHE A 230 -9.08 9.31 15.44
CA PHE A 230 -9.77 10.34 16.20
C PHE A 230 -9.58 11.73 15.58
N THR A 231 -8.36 12.10 15.21
CA THR A 231 -8.08 13.44 14.66
C THR A 231 -8.64 13.62 13.25
N ASN A 232 -8.53 12.61 12.38
CA ASN A 232 -9.07 12.68 11.02
C ASN A 232 -10.59 12.75 10.99
N GLN A 233 -11.27 12.21 12.00
CA GLN A 233 -12.73 12.32 12.12
C GLN A 233 -13.15 13.69 12.66
N ALA A 234 -12.50 14.17 13.73
CA ALA A 234 -12.92 15.38 14.42
C ALA A 234 -12.45 16.68 13.75
N THR A 235 -11.25 16.71 13.17
CA THR A 235 -10.63 17.95 12.67
C THR A 235 -11.38 18.55 11.47
N PRO A 236 -11.75 17.80 10.42
CA PRO A 236 -12.51 18.35 9.30
C PRO A 236 -13.88 18.86 9.73
N VAL A 237 -14.55 18.16 10.66
CA VAL A 237 -15.84 18.59 11.22
C VAL A 237 -15.67 19.91 11.98
N TYR A 238 -14.68 19.98 12.87
CA TYR A 238 -14.35 21.18 13.63
C TYR A 238 -14.05 22.37 12.72
N LEU A 239 -13.19 22.20 11.71
CA LEU A 239 -12.87 23.25 10.75
C LEU A 239 -14.11 23.70 9.97
N SER A 240 -14.96 22.76 9.57
CA SER A 240 -16.17 23.11 8.84
C SER A 240 -17.18 23.85 9.72
N GLU A 241 -17.30 23.53 11.01
CA GLU A 241 -18.24 24.16 11.96
C GLU A 241 -17.75 25.54 12.42
N MET A 242 -16.43 25.78 12.40
CA MET A 242 -15.82 27.05 12.84
C MET A 242 -15.50 28.01 11.68
N ALA A 243 -15.40 27.51 10.45
CA ALA A 243 -15.03 28.34 9.31
C ALA A 243 -16.20 29.23 8.83
N PRO A 244 -15.95 30.50 8.50
CA PRO A 244 -16.93 31.36 7.85
C PRO A 244 -17.46 30.73 6.56
N SER A 245 -18.75 30.91 6.28
CA SER A 245 -19.43 30.34 5.10
C SER A 245 -18.70 30.62 3.78
N LYS A 246 -18.09 31.80 3.64
CA LYS A 246 -17.32 32.23 2.45
C LYS A 246 -16.02 31.48 2.22
N TRP A 247 -15.35 31.02 3.28
CA TRP A 247 -14.00 30.41 3.21
C TRP A 247 -13.96 28.95 3.70
N ARG A 248 -15.12 28.36 3.97
CA ARG A 248 -15.25 26.99 4.49
C ARG A 248 -14.53 25.94 3.64
N GLY A 249 -14.53 26.13 2.31
CA GLY A 249 -13.79 25.30 1.34
C GLY A 249 -12.27 25.39 1.53
N ALA A 250 -11.73 26.60 1.58
CA ALA A 250 -10.31 26.86 1.82
C ALA A 250 -9.82 26.27 3.16
N PHE A 251 -10.54 26.47 4.27
CA PHE A 251 -10.18 25.90 5.57
C PHE A 251 -10.18 24.37 5.57
N SER A 252 -11.15 23.75 4.88
CA SER A 252 -11.21 22.30 4.75
C SER A 252 -10.03 21.76 3.93
N THR A 253 -9.64 22.44 2.85
CA THR A 253 -8.49 22.05 2.02
C THR A 253 -7.16 22.30 2.73
N GLY A 254 -7.09 23.29 3.63
CA GLY A 254 -5.94 23.53 4.49
C GLY A 254 -5.52 22.32 5.32
N PHE A 255 -6.49 21.50 5.78
CA PHE A 255 -6.18 20.24 6.45
C PHE A 255 -5.37 19.27 5.56
N GLN A 256 -5.77 19.13 4.29
CA GLN A 256 -5.05 18.30 3.32
C GLN A 256 -3.66 18.85 3.00
N PHE A 257 -3.51 20.18 2.95
CA PHE A 257 -2.21 20.83 2.79
C PHE A 257 -1.25 20.47 3.93
N PHE A 258 -1.69 20.52 5.20
CA PHE A 258 -0.85 20.12 6.34
C PHE A 258 -0.51 18.63 6.34
N ILE A 259 -1.41 17.76 5.87
CA ILE A 259 -1.07 16.34 5.63
C ILE A 259 0.06 16.22 4.60
N GLY A 260 -0.06 16.94 3.47
CA GLY A 260 0.98 16.97 2.44
C GLY A 260 2.32 17.48 2.96
N LEU A 261 2.30 18.57 3.73
CA LEU A 261 3.49 19.15 4.37
C LEU A 261 4.15 18.12 5.31
N GLY A 262 3.35 17.41 6.11
CA GLY A 262 3.82 16.34 6.97
C GLY A 262 4.53 15.20 6.21
N VAL A 263 4.00 14.79 5.05
CA VAL A 263 4.64 13.79 4.17
C VAL A 263 5.99 14.28 3.66
N VAL A 264 6.07 15.53 3.19
CA VAL A 264 7.35 16.14 2.74
C VAL A 264 8.35 16.19 3.88
N THR A 265 7.96 16.71 5.04
CA THR A 265 8.83 16.79 6.22
C THR A 265 9.31 15.41 6.65
N ALA A 266 8.44 14.39 6.66
CA ALA A 266 8.82 13.01 6.98
C ALA A 266 9.84 12.45 5.99
N ASN A 267 9.69 12.71 4.69
CA ASN A 267 10.65 12.28 3.68
C ASN A 267 12.01 12.99 3.82
N CYS A 268 12.01 14.29 4.16
CA CYS A 268 13.23 15.02 4.47
C CYS A 268 13.94 14.47 5.71
N ILE A 269 13.19 14.15 6.78
CA ILE A 269 13.73 13.52 7.98
C ILE A 269 14.29 12.13 7.64
N ASN A 270 13.59 11.33 6.85
CA ASN A 270 14.08 10.02 6.38
C ASN A 270 15.39 10.16 5.60
N TYR A 271 15.49 11.15 4.71
CA TYR A 271 16.72 11.41 3.98
C TYR A 271 17.87 11.78 4.91
N ALA A 272 17.65 12.67 5.89
CA ALA A 272 18.66 13.07 6.87
C ALA A 272 19.08 11.92 7.80
N THR A 273 18.12 11.14 8.27
CA THR A 273 18.34 10.05 9.23
C THR A 273 18.88 8.77 8.58
N SER A 274 18.75 8.59 7.26
CA SER A 274 19.29 7.43 6.53
C SER A 274 20.81 7.27 6.67
N LYS A 275 21.52 8.36 6.95
CA LYS A 275 22.97 8.38 7.18
C LYS A 275 23.40 7.87 8.57
N LEU A 276 22.44 7.66 9.48
CA LEU A 276 22.70 7.26 10.86
C LEU A 276 22.35 5.78 11.09
N SER A 277 23.21 5.03 11.77
CA SER A 277 22.99 3.59 12.05
C SER A 277 21.72 3.29 12.85
N ARG A 278 21.28 4.21 13.72
CA ARG A 278 20.01 4.14 14.49
C ARG A 278 18.98 5.19 14.05
N GLY A 279 19.14 5.73 12.84
CA GLY A 279 18.34 6.85 12.35
C GLY A 279 16.84 6.56 12.23
N TRP A 280 16.44 5.31 11.97
CA TRP A 280 15.03 4.93 11.86
C TRP A 280 14.24 5.14 13.15
N ARG A 281 14.87 5.00 14.34
CA ARG A 281 14.20 5.29 15.63
C ARG A 281 13.97 6.78 15.80
N LEU A 282 14.95 7.58 15.38
CA LEU A 282 14.83 9.03 15.41
C LEU A 282 13.74 9.50 14.44
N SER A 283 13.67 8.93 13.24
CA SER A 283 12.61 9.24 12.27
C SER A 283 11.21 8.96 12.84
N LEU A 284 11.00 7.79 13.45
CA LEU A 284 9.71 7.45 14.07
C LEU A 284 9.42 8.30 15.33
N GLY A 285 10.45 8.57 16.15
CA GLY A 285 10.32 9.33 17.38
C GLY A 285 10.10 10.83 17.17
N LEU A 286 10.60 11.41 16.08
CA LEU A 286 10.38 12.82 15.75
C LEU A 286 8.91 13.17 15.51
N ALA A 287 8.05 12.17 15.27
CA ALA A 287 6.60 12.35 15.20
C ALA A 287 5.98 12.84 16.53
N VAL A 288 6.72 12.76 17.64
CA VAL A 288 6.32 13.34 18.95
C VAL A 288 6.16 14.87 18.86
N VAL A 289 6.97 15.56 18.04
CA VAL A 289 6.93 17.02 17.91
C VAL A 289 5.59 17.52 17.36
N PRO A 290 5.13 17.11 16.15
CA PRO A 290 3.83 17.54 15.66
C PRO A 290 2.67 17.08 16.54
N ALA A 291 2.79 15.93 17.20
CA ALA A 291 1.78 15.43 18.13
C ALA A 291 1.64 16.33 19.37
N ALA A 292 2.75 16.78 19.94
CA ALA A 292 2.77 17.71 21.06
C ALA A 292 2.18 19.06 20.64
N THR A 293 2.61 19.60 19.50
CA THR A 293 2.09 20.86 18.96
C THR A 293 0.58 20.81 18.76
N MET A 294 0.06 19.72 18.18
CA MET A 294 -1.37 19.54 17.98
C MET A 294 -2.12 19.41 19.32
N THR A 295 -1.57 18.65 20.27
CA THR A 295 -2.20 18.45 21.59
C THR A 295 -2.28 19.76 22.37
N ILE A 296 -1.18 20.52 22.42
CA ILE A 296 -1.13 21.84 23.08
C ILE A 296 -2.07 22.81 22.35
N GLY A 297 -2.05 22.85 21.02
CA GLY A 297 -2.96 23.67 20.22
C GLY A 297 -4.44 23.34 20.49
N ALA A 298 -4.78 22.06 20.55
CA ALA A 298 -6.13 21.59 20.86
C ALA A 298 -6.59 21.97 22.29
N LEU A 299 -5.66 22.15 23.23
CA LEU A 299 -5.96 22.66 24.56
C LEU A 299 -6.23 24.17 24.58
N LEU A 300 -5.68 24.94 23.64
CA LEU A 300 -5.86 26.40 23.59
C LEU A 300 -7.15 26.84 22.86
N ILE A 301 -7.64 26.02 21.92
CA ILE A 301 -8.88 26.31 21.18
C ILE A 301 -10.14 26.04 22.00
N SER A 302 -11.27 26.63 21.60
CA SER A 302 -12.60 26.38 22.19
C SER A 302 -13.33 25.25 21.46
N ASP A 303 -14.33 24.62 22.07
CA ASP A 303 -15.18 23.63 21.37
C ASP A 303 -16.14 24.34 20.41
N THR A 304 -16.67 23.64 19.40
CA THR A 304 -17.52 24.28 18.40
C THR A 304 -18.87 24.72 18.98
N PRO A 305 -19.46 25.84 18.52
CA PRO A 305 -20.77 26.31 18.97
C PRO A 305 -21.86 25.23 18.85
N THR A 306 -21.91 24.54 17.71
CA THR A 306 -22.86 23.45 17.45
C THR A 306 -22.75 22.34 18.48
N SER A 307 -21.52 21.89 18.79
CA SER A 307 -21.26 20.88 19.82
C SER A 307 -21.69 21.33 21.21
N LEU A 308 -21.47 22.60 21.54
CA LEU A 308 -21.85 23.15 22.85
C LEU A 308 -23.37 23.25 23.00
N VAL A 309 -24.09 23.61 21.94
CA VAL A 309 -25.57 23.63 21.92
C VAL A 309 -26.15 22.22 22.04
N GLU A 310 -25.63 21.25 21.29
CA GLU A 310 -26.04 19.84 21.37
C GLU A 310 -25.90 19.26 22.79
N ARG A 311 -24.90 19.74 23.53
CA ARG A 311 -24.60 19.33 24.91
C ARG A 311 -25.31 20.18 25.98
N GLY A 312 -26.15 21.13 25.59
CA GLY A 312 -26.90 22.00 26.50
C GLY A 312 -26.07 23.09 27.19
N LYS A 313 -24.87 23.43 26.69
CA LYS A 313 -23.98 24.45 27.27
C LYS A 313 -24.14 25.80 26.54
N LEU A 314 -25.33 26.40 26.64
CA LEU A 314 -25.71 27.59 25.87
C LEU A 314 -24.80 28.81 26.12
N GLU A 315 -24.45 29.08 27.38
CA GLU A 315 -23.56 30.21 27.72
C GLU A 315 -22.17 30.09 27.07
N LYS A 316 -21.61 28.87 27.06
CA LYS A 316 -20.32 28.62 26.41
C LYS A 316 -20.43 28.67 24.89
N ALA A 317 -21.57 28.25 24.33
CA ALA A 317 -21.83 28.36 22.90
C ALA A 317 -21.87 29.84 22.46
N LYS A 318 -22.54 30.71 23.23
CA LYS A 318 -22.58 32.17 22.99
C LYS A 318 -21.18 32.78 23.02
N GLN A 319 -20.36 32.43 24.02
CA GLN A 319 -18.97 32.89 24.10
C GLN A 319 -18.11 32.39 22.93
N SER A 320 -18.33 31.16 22.46
CA SER A 320 -17.62 30.63 21.31
C SER A 320 -18.03 31.32 20.01
N LEU A 321 -19.33 31.60 19.81
CA LEU A 321 -19.82 32.35 18.65
C LEU A 321 -19.24 33.77 18.63
N ALA A 322 -19.23 34.46 19.77
CA ALA A 322 -18.63 35.78 19.89
C ALA A 322 -17.15 35.81 19.48
N LYS A 323 -16.39 34.76 19.84
CA LYS A 323 -14.97 34.63 19.43
C LYS A 323 -14.78 34.34 17.95
N VAL A 324 -15.68 33.61 17.32
CA VAL A 324 -15.55 33.16 15.92
C VAL A 324 -16.06 34.21 14.93
N GLY A 325 -17.21 34.81 15.24
CA GLY A 325 -17.87 35.79 14.37
C GLY A 325 -17.15 37.14 14.31
N GLY A 326 -16.29 37.47 15.28
CA GLY A 326 -15.55 38.73 15.35
C GLY A 326 -16.44 39.98 15.49
N SER A 327 -17.76 39.82 15.56
CA SER A 327 -18.77 40.86 15.72
C SER A 327 -19.10 41.00 17.20
N ASN A 328 -18.99 42.21 17.75
CA ASN A 328 -19.44 42.54 19.11
C ASN A 328 -20.95 42.82 19.18
N ASN A 329 -21.67 42.67 18.07
CA ASN A 329 -23.12 42.88 18.03
C ASN A 329 -23.84 41.65 18.60
N ASN A 330 -24.22 41.75 19.88
CA ASN A 330 -24.96 40.70 20.61
C ASN A 330 -26.22 40.20 19.89
N ILE A 331 -26.86 41.04 19.07
CA ILE A 331 -28.10 40.70 18.34
C ILE A 331 -27.85 39.63 17.27
N GLU A 332 -26.74 39.72 16.53
CA GLU A 332 -26.40 38.77 15.45
C GLU A 332 -25.99 37.42 16.03
N ILE A 333 -25.24 37.45 17.15
CA ILE A 333 -24.84 36.26 17.90
C ILE A 333 -26.06 35.53 18.47
N GLU A 334 -27.06 36.27 19.00
CA GLU A 334 -28.27 35.67 19.54
C GLU A 334 -29.17 35.07 18.44
N ALA A 335 -29.24 35.71 17.27
CA ALA A 335 -29.95 35.14 16.11
C ALA A 335 -29.31 33.82 15.64
N GLU A 336 -27.98 33.79 15.48
CA GLU A 336 -27.26 32.57 15.07
C GLU A 336 -27.37 31.45 16.13
N LEU A 337 -27.33 31.82 17.42
CA LEU A 337 -27.55 30.88 18.52
C LEU A 337 -28.97 30.29 18.49
N ALA A 338 -29.99 31.12 18.22
CA ALA A 338 -31.38 30.66 18.09
C ALA A 338 -31.56 29.67 16.94
N ASP A 339 -30.91 29.92 15.80
CA ASP A 339 -30.92 29.00 14.65
C ASP A 339 -30.24 27.65 14.97
N LEU A 340 -29.14 27.67 15.73
CA LEU A 340 -28.48 26.45 16.19
C LEU A 340 -29.34 25.67 17.18
N ILE A 341 -30.04 26.34 18.11
CA ILE A 341 -30.96 25.70 19.05
C ILE A 341 -32.10 25.01 18.28
N LYS A 342 -32.73 25.73 17.35
CA LYS A 342 -33.80 25.18 16.50
C LYS A 342 -33.34 23.95 15.73
N SER A 343 -32.13 24.01 15.14
CA SER A 343 -31.55 22.88 14.41
C SER A 343 -31.26 21.68 15.33
N SER A 344 -30.77 21.94 16.55
CA SER A 344 -30.51 20.91 17.55
C SER A 344 -31.79 20.26 18.08
N GLU A 345 -32.86 21.03 18.27
CA GLU A 345 -34.17 20.51 18.71
C GLU A 345 -34.81 19.61 17.66
N ILE A 346 -34.73 19.98 16.38
CA ILE A 346 -35.18 19.12 15.26
C ILE A 346 -34.40 17.80 15.24
N ALA A 347 -33.08 17.87 15.44
CA ALA A 347 -32.23 16.68 15.51
C ALA A 347 -32.57 15.80 16.73
N ARG A 348 -32.82 16.39 17.91
CA ARG A 348 -33.20 15.66 19.13
C ARG A 348 -34.60 15.06 19.06
N ALA A 349 -35.56 15.76 18.45
CA ALA A 349 -36.94 15.30 18.28
C ALA A 349 -37.00 14.01 17.44
N SER A 350 -36.01 13.80 16.56
CA SER A 350 -35.94 12.65 15.68
C SER A 350 -35.64 11.32 16.43
N LYS A 351 -35.14 11.34 17.69
CA LYS A 351 -34.85 10.20 18.60
C LYS A 351 -34.12 8.96 18.04
N GLU A 352 -33.76 8.94 16.77
CA GLU A 352 -33.15 7.80 16.11
C GLU A 352 -31.62 7.86 16.15
N GLU A 353 -31.00 6.70 16.37
CA GLU A 353 -29.56 6.54 16.29
C GLU A 353 -29.06 6.92 14.88
N PRO A 354 -28.08 7.85 14.75
CA PRO A 354 -27.59 8.33 13.45
C PRO A 354 -27.13 7.21 12.50
N PHE A 355 -26.59 6.11 13.06
CA PHE A 355 -26.16 4.93 12.30
C PHE A 355 -27.31 4.12 11.69
N VAL A 356 -28.52 4.22 12.24
CA VAL A 356 -29.71 3.55 11.69
C VAL A 356 -30.40 4.47 10.68
N THR A 357 -30.49 5.77 10.99
CA THR A 357 -31.12 6.77 10.13
C THR A 357 -30.41 6.89 8.78
N ILE A 358 -29.07 6.72 8.73
CA ILE A 358 -28.30 6.84 7.48
C ILE A 358 -28.68 5.81 6.40
N PHE A 359 -29.25 4.65 6.78
CA PHE A 359 -29.70 3.62 5.83
C PHE A 359 -31.09 3.91 5.22
N LYS A 360 -31.79 4.94 5.70
CA LYS A 360 -33.10 5.33 5.17
C LYS A 360 -32.99 5.85 3.73
N ARG A 361 -34.08 5.65 2.96
CA ARG A 361 -34.14 5.97 1.52
C ARG A 361 -33.73 7.40 1.20
N GLN A 362 -34.08 8.35 2.07
CA GLN A 362 -33.75 9.77 1.95
C GLN A 362 -32.24 10.09 1.99
N HIS A 363 -31.42 9.26 2.65
CA HIS A 363 -29.98 9.50 2.80
C HIS A 363 -29.11 8.61 1.91
N ARG A 364 -29.71 7.70 1.12
CA ARG A 364 -28.98 6.79 0.23
C ARG A 364 -27.99 7.48 -0.72
N PRO A 365 -28.33 8.59 -1.42
CA PRO A 365 -27.35 9.25 -2.29
C PRO A 365 -26.12 9.75 -1.53
N HIS A 366 -26.33 10.28 -0.31
CA HIS A 366 -25.25 10.76 0.55
C HIS A 366 -24.38 9.61 1.06
N LEU A 367 -24.99 8.49 1.46
CA LEU A 367 -24.28 7.29 1.91
C LEU A 367 -23.44 6.68 0.79
N VAL A 368 -24.00 6.57 -0.43
CA VAL A 368 -23.27 6.06 -1.59
C VAL A 368 -22.05 6.93 -1.89
N MET A 369 -22.20 8.25 -1.90
CA MET A 369 -21.08 9.16 -2.14
C MET A 369 -20.03 9.12 -1.02
N ALA A 370 -20.46 8.98 0.23
CA ALA A 370 -19.56 8.86 1.38
C ALA A 370 -18.70 7.58 1.36
N ILE A 371 -19.17 6.51 0.71
CA ILE A 371 -18.41 5.26 0.54
C ILE A 371 -17.60 5.27 -0.76
N ALA A 372 -18.23 5.67 -1.87
CA ALA A 372 -17.64 5.62 -3.20
C ALA A 372 -16.45 6.58 -3.35
N ILE A 373 -16.54 7.81 -2.84
CA ILE A 373 -15.46 8.80 -2.98
C ILE A 373 -14.16 8.30 -2.31
N PRO A 374 -14.14 7.90 -1.01
CA PRO A 374 -12.93 7.37 -0.40
C PRO A 374 -12.44 6.06 -1.03
N PHE A 375 -13.37 5.18 -1.44
CA PHE A 375 -13.01 3.93 -2.10
C PHE A 375 -12.25 4.16 -3.41
N PHE A 376 -12.81 4.98 -4.30
CA PHE A 376 -12.15 5.32 -5.56
C PHE A 376 -10.87 6.12 -5.35
N GLN A 377 -10.83 6.99 -4.34
CA GLN A 377 -9.59 7.66 -3.95
C GLN A 377 -8.47 6.66 -3.63
N GLN A 378 -8.77 5.56 -2.91
CA GLN A 378 -7.77 4.53 -2.63
C GLN A 378 -7.43 3.67 -3.85
N MET A 379 -8.41 3.38 -4.72
CA MET A 379 -8.18 2.62 -5.96
C MET A 379 -7.27 3.33 -6.96
N THR A 380 -7.09 4.65 -6.85
CA THR A 380 -6.06 5.37 -7.63
C THR A 380 -4.65 4.85 -7.38
N GLY A 381 -4.43 4.10 -6.30
CA GLY A 381 -3.10 3.60 -5.92
C GLY A 381 -2.21 4.67 -5.28
N ILE A 382 -2.75 5.84 -4.90
CA ILE A 382 -1.96 6.95 -4.35
C ILE A 382 -1.12 6.53 -3.13
N ASN A 383 -1.64 5.64 -2.27
CA ASN A 383 -0.90 5.12 -1.13
C ASN A 383 0.23 4.16 -1.55
N ILE A 384 0.05 3.39 -2.62
CA ILE A 384 1.12 2.53 -3.16
C ILE A 384 2.26 3.43 -3.65
N VAL A 385 1.94 4.47 -4.42
CA VAL A 385 2.94 5.43 -4.89
C VAL A 385 3.59 6.14 -3.70
N ALA A 386 2.82 6.61 -2.72
CA ALA A 386 3.38 7.37 -1.59
C ALA A 386 4.31 6.52 -0.69
N PHE A 387 3.96 5.28 -0.37
CA PHE A 387 4.77 4.43 0.50
C PHE A 387 5.90 3.70 -0.23
N TYR A 388 5.67 3.36 -1.50
CA TYR A 388 6.61 2.60 -2.29
C TYR A 388 7.31 3.44 -3.36
N ALA A 389 7.17 4.76 -3.39
CA ALA A 389 7.91 5.63 -4.33
C ALA A 389 9.44 5.44 -4.25
N PRO A 390 10.10 5.51 -3.07
CA PRO A 390 11.54 5.24 -2.99
C PRO A 390 11.88 3.83 -3.47
N VAL A 391 10.97 2.90 -3.22
CA VAL A 391 11.08 1.50 -3.64
C VAL A 391 11.02 1.39 -5.17
N LEU A 392 10.08 2.06 -5.81
CA LEU A 392 9.90 2.06 -7.26
C LEU A 392 11.06 2.76 -7.96
N PHE A 393 11.49 3.92 -7.46
CA PHE A 393 12.64 4.63 -8.02
C PHE A 393 13.93 3.81 -7.89
N GLY A 394 14.13 3.12 -6.77
CA GLY A 394 15.26 2.20 -6.60
C GLY A 394 15.24 1.05 -7.63
N SER A 395 14.07 0.48 -7.95
CA SER A 395 13.98 -0.59 -8.97
C SER A 395 14.22 -0.10 -10.39
N VAL A 396 14.00 1.18 -10.69
CA VAL A 396 14.27 1.79 -12.00
C VAL A 396 15.77 2.14 -12.18
N GLY A 397 16.61 1.86 -11.16
CA GLY A 397 18.06 2.04 -11.24
C GLY A 397 18.58 3.33 -10.61
N PHE A 398 17.72 4.12 -9.94
CA PHE A 398 18.19 5.26 -9.14
C PHE A 398 18.85 4.75 -7.84
N GLY A 399 20.07 5.21 -7.55
CA GLY A 399 20.76 4.88 -6.30
C GLY A 399 19.96 5.31 -5.05
N ASN A 400 20.24 4.72 -3.88
CA ASN A 400 19.47 4.94 -2.65
C ASN A 400 19.24 6.41 -2.29
N ASN A 401 20.24 7.27 -2.44
CA ASN A 401 20.10 8.70 -2.16
C ASN A 401 19.20 9.40 -3.20
N SER A 402 19.31 9.02 -4.47
CA SER A 402 18.49 9.55 -5.56
C SER A 402 17.03 9.09 -5.46
N ALA A 403 16.78 7.87 -4.97
CA ALA A 403 15.44 7.35 -4.74
C ALA A 403 14.72 8.08 -3.59
N LEU A 404 15.45 8.42 -2.51
CA LEU A 404 14.92 9.24 -1.42
C LEU A 404 14.66 10.68 -1.87
N LEU A 405 15.55 11.28 -2.67
CA LEU A 405 15.33 12.60 -3.27
C LEU A 405 14.11 12.60 -4.20
N GLY A 406 13.91 11.54 -4.99
CA GLY A 406 12.72 11.38 -5.83
C GLY A 406 11.42 11.40 -5.03
N ALA A 407 11.40 10.79 -3.84
CA ALA A 407 10.24 10.83 -2.96
C ALA A 407 9.99 12.23 -2.35
N VAL A 408 11.04 13.01 -2.08
CA VAL A 408 10.92 14.41 -1.66
C VAL A 408 10.33 15.26 -2.80
N ILE A 409 10.83 15.11 -4.02
CA ILE A 409 10.33 15.82 -5.21
C ILE A 409 8.85 15.49 -5.43
N LEU A 410 8.48 14.20 -5.37
CA LEU A 410 7.09 13.79 -5.51
C LEU A 410 6.19 14.40 -4.44
N GLY A 411 6.67 14.47 -3.19
CA GLY A 411 5.97 15.13 -2.10
C GLY A 411 5.76 16.63 -2.36
N LEU A 412 6.77 17.33 -2.89
CA LEU A 412 6.69 18.75 -3.25
C LEU A 412 5.71 19.01 -4.40
N VAL A 413 5.73 18.15 -5.43
CA VAL A 413 4.77 18.21 -6.54
C VAL A 413 3.34 18.01 -6.02
N ASN A 414 3.13 17.04 -5.14
CA ASN A 414 1.83 16.81 -4.49
C ASN A 414 1.38 18.03 -3.68
N LEU A 415 2.28 18.63 -2.89
CA LEU A 415 1.99 19.82 -2.11
C LEU A 415 1.61 21.03 -3.01
N GLY A 416 2.34 21.23 -4.11
CA GLY A 416 2.03 22.26 -5.10
C GLY A 416 0.68 22.03 -5.77
N SER A 417 0.37 20.78 -6.11
CA SER A 417 -0.93 20.40 -6.69
C SER A 417 -2.10 20.69 -5.76
N ILE A 418 -1.96 20.45 -4.45
CA ILE A 418 -2.98 20.77 -3.44
C ILE A 418 -3.25 22.28 -3.40
N LEU A 419 -2.21 23.12 -3.44
CA LEU A 419 -2.37 24.58 -3.46
C LEU A 419 -3.11 25.06 -4.71
N VAL A 420 -2.75 24.54 -5.88
CA VAL A 420 -3.43 24.83 -7.15
C VAL A 420 -4.90 24.40 -7.08
N SER A 421 -5.16 23.19 -6.57
CA SER A 421 -6.53 22.69 -6.38
C SER A 421 -7.34 23.57 -5.42
N THR A 422 -6.72 24.11 -4.38
CA THR A 422 -7.39 25.01 -3.41
C THR A 422 -7.79 26.33 -4.07
N GLY A 423 -6.94 26.91 -4.92
CA GLY A 423 -7.29 28.14 -5.64
C GLY A 423 -8.39 27.94 -6.69
N ILE A 424 -8.50 26.74 -7.27
CA ILE A 424 -9.45 26.43 -8.35
C ILE A 424 -10.81 25.98 -7.80
N VAL A 425 -10.84 25.28 -6.65
CA VAL A 425 -12.07 24.63 -6.13
C VAL A 425 -13.20 25.63 -5.85
N ASP A 426 -12.86 26.78 -5.27
CA ASP A 426 -13.86 27.80 -4.90
C ASP A 426 -14.34 28.58 -6.14
N ARG A 427 -13.61 28.53 -7.27
CA ARG A 427 -13.94 29.25 -8.51
C ARG A 427 -14.71 28.40 -9.53
N PHE A 428 -14.33 27.14 -9.70
CA PHE A 428 -14.89 26.24 -10.74
C PHE A 428 -15.75 25.10 -10.16
N GLY A 429 -15.78 24.96 -8.83
CA GLY A 429 -16.56 23.95 -8.14
C GLY A 429 -15.90 22.56 -8.12
N ARG A 430 -16.38 21.71 -7.21
CA ARG A 430 -15.78 20.39 -6.90
C ARG A 430 -15.96 19.37 -8.04
N ARG A 431 -17.10 19.38 -8.74
CA ARG A 431 -17.40 18.41 -9.81
C ARG A 431 -16.43 18.53 -11.00
N PHE A 432 -16.07 19.76 -11.36
CA PHE A 432 -15.12 20.03 -12.42
C PHE A 432 -13.75 19.41 -12.13
N LEU A 433 -13.24 19.60 -10.90
CA LEU A 433 -11.97 19.04 -10.45
C LEU A 433 -11.96 17.50 -10.45
N PHE A 434 -13.06 16.87 -10.03
CA PHE A 434 -13.16 15.39 -10.06
C PHE A 434 -13.08 14.83 -11.48
N ILE A 435 -13.75 15.48 -12.44
CA ILE A 435 -13.73 15.03 -13.84
C ILE A 435 -12.33 15.21 -14.43
N LEU A 436 -11.71 16.39 -14.22
CA LEU A 436 -10.37 16.68 -14.73
C LEU A 436 -9.32 15.71 -14.16
N GLY A 437 -9.35 15.45 -12.86
CA GLY A 437 -8.45 14.49 -12.22
C GLY A 437 -8.67 13.05 -12.71
N GLY A 438 -9.91 12.66 -12.98
CA GLY A 438 -10.23 11.35 -13.58
C GLY A 438 -9.67 11.20 -14.99
N VAL A 439 -9.79 12.24 -15.82
CA VAL A 439 -9.23 12.25 -17.18
C VAL A 439 -7.69 12.18 -17.17
N GLN A 440 -7.02 12.79 -16.19
CA GLN A 440 -5.56 12.73 -16.06
C GLN A 440 -5.03 11.37 -15.59
N LEU A 441 -5.87 10.55 -14.95
CA LEU A 441 -5.51 9.21 -14.47
C LEU A 441 -5.72 8.12 -15.52
N CYS A 442 -6.51 8.39 -16.56
CA CYS A 442 -6.62 7.56 -17.77
C CYS A 442 -5.48 7.87 -18.73
#